data_AF-A0A444IPR9-F1
#
_entry.id   AF-A0A444IPR9-F1
#
_cell.length_a   1.000
_cell.length_b   1.000
_cell.length_c   1.000
_cell.angle_alpha   90.00
_cell.angle_beta   90.00
_cell.angle_gamma   90.00
#
_symmetry.space_group_name_H-M   'P 1'
#
loop_
_entity.id
_entity.type
_entity.pdbx_description
1 polymer ?
#
loop_
_entity_poly.entity_id
_entity_poly.type
_entity_poly.pdbx_seq_one_letter_code
_entity_poly.pdbx_strand_id
1 'polypeptide(L)'
;MFVYDFPAAFATGRGERLVPASPLSDYKILLVNPGILVSTKWAYETFSSAAEKIALTANQKAFILPCSKNSRQKFPLEGDQKLRIPDDLKNDLEQVTAERYPVIQELKDYLLSNGAAGAMMSGSGSTVFGLFHREAEGTAAEQCHRLLQQKYDQVYLISPLTEKTK
;
A
#
# COMPACT_ATOMS: atom_id res chain seq x y z
N MET A 1 -0.73 -17.01 -11.31
CA MET A 1 -1.82 -16.03 -11.20
C MET A 1 -2.70 -16.48 -10.05
N PHE A 2 -2.78 -15.72 -8.94
CA PHE A 2 -3.73 -16.03 -7.88
C PHE A 2 -5.09 -15.49 -8.31
N VAL A 3 -5.85 -16.29 -9.06
CA VAL A 3 -7.24 -15.98 -9.38
C VAL A 3 -8.07 -16.47 -8.21
N TYR A 4 -8.58 -15.56 -7.41
CA TYR A 4 -9.47 -15.88 -6.30
C TYR A 4 -10.89 -15.47 -6.66
N ASP A 5 -11.86 -16.03 -5.93
CA ASP A 5 -13.28 -15.79 -6.13
C ASP A 5 -13.75 -14.34 -5.91
N PHE A 6 -12.88 -13.42 -5.49
CA PHE A 6 -13.24 -12.05 -5.15
C PHE A 6 -12.24 -11.05 -5.73
N PRO A 7 -12.70 -9.83 -6.09
CA PRO A 7 -11.85 -8.78 -6.65
C PRO A 7 -10.88 -8.16 -5.62
N ALA A 8 -11.19 -8.29 -4.33
CA ALA A 8 -10.34 -7.84 -3.22
C ALA A 8 -10.53 -8.75 -2.00
N ALA A 9 -9.49 -8.84 -1.17
CA ALA A 9 -9.52 -9.53 0.11
C ALA A 9 -8.52 -8.97 1.11
N PHE A 10 -8.84 -9.17 2.38
CA PHE A 10 -7.90 -9.09 3.47
C PHE A 10 -7.11 -10.40 3.55
N ALA A 11 -5.79 -10.31 3.53
CA ALA A 11 -4.89 -11.44 3.68
C ALA A 11 -4.26 -11.44 5.08
N THR A 12 -4.27 -12.59 5.76
CA THR A 12 -3.65 -12.78 7.08
C THR A 12 -2.75 -14.02 7.10
N GLY A 13 -1.97 -14.20 8.17
CA GLY A 13 -0.93 -15.23 8.25
C GLY A 13 0.30 -14.83 7.44
N ARG A 14 0.77 -15.72 6.57
CA ARG A 14 1.78 -15.47 5.53
C ARG A 14 1.13 -15.11 4.18
N GLY A 15 -0.14 -14.73 4.20
CA GLY A 15 -0.96 -14.42 3.02
C GLY A 15 -1.83 -15.59 2.56
N GLU A 16 -1.87 -16.70 3.29
CA GLU A 16 -2.66 -17.89 2.94
C GLU A 16 -4.12 -17.82 3.39
N ARG A 17 -4.44 -16.98 4.37
CA ARG A 17 -5.81 -16.83 4.90
C ARG A 17 -6.46 -15.59 4.33
N LEU A 18 -7.30 -15.78 3.33
CA LEU A 18 -8.00 -14.68 2.66
C LEU A 18 -9.46 -14.59 3.10
N VAL A 19 -9.89 -13.36 3.41
CA VAL A 19 -11.29 -13.02 3.67
C VAL A 19 -11.73 -11.98 2.64
N PRO A 20 -12.84 -12.18 1.92
CA PRO A 20 -13.33 -11.22 0.93
C PRO A 20 -13.42 -9.80 1.48
N ALA A 21 -13.09 -8.81 0.67
CA ALA A 21 -13.18 -7.40 0.99
C ALA A 21 -13.87 -6.64 -0.15
N SER A 22 -14.50 -5.51 0.19
CA SER A 22 -15.07 -4.61 -0.82
C SER A 22 -13.96 -4.11 -1.76
N PRO A 23 -14.17 -4.13 -3.08
CA PRO A 23 -13.20 -3.59 -4.02
C PRO A 23 -13.05 -2.08 -3.85
N LEU A 24 -11.90 -1.54 -4.27
CA LEU A 24 -11.61 -0.11 -4.27
C LEU A 24 -12.29 0.63 -5.44
N SER A 25 -13.55 0.31 -5.75
CA SER A 25 -14.27 0.77 -6.94
C SER A 25 -14.38 2.30 -7.08
N ASP A 26 -14.43 2.99 -5.94
CA ASP A 26 -14.50 4.45 -5.85
C ASP A 26 -13.16 5.14 -6.16
N TYR A 27 -12.09 4.39 -6.40
CA TYR A 27 -10.75 4.92 -6.62
C TYR A 27 -10.20 4.57 -8.01
N LYS A 28 -9.38 5.47 -8.55
CA LYS A 28 -8.32 5.16 -9.52
C LYS A 28 -7.03 4.89 -8.76
N ILE A 29 -6.24 3.95 -9.24
CA ILE A 29 -4.95 3.59 -8.64
C ILE A 29 -3.85 4.03 -9.61
N LEU A 30 -2.94 4.90 -9.15
CA LEU A 30 -1.75 5.28 -9.89
C LEU A 30 -0.56 4.47 -9.36
N LEU A 31 0.05 3.67 -10.20
CA LEU A 31 1.23 2.86 -9.91
C LEU A 31 2.47 3.54 -10.50
N VAL A 32 3.53 3.68 -9.71
CA VAL A 32 4.80 4.28 -10.11
C VAL A 32 5.92 3.38 -9.66
N ASN A 33 6.66 2.82 -10.61
CA ASN A 33 7.85 2.04 -10.32
C ASN A 33 9.11 2.84 -10.71
N PRO A 34 9.97 3.22 -9.73
CA PRO A 34 11.19 3.99 -10.00
C PRO A 34 12.30 3.18 -10.69
N GLY A 35 12.06 1.90 -11.05
CA GLY A 35 13.04 1.06 -11.73
C GLY A 35 14.09 0.45 -10.79
N ILE A 36 13.85 0.47 -9.48
CA ILE A 36 14.79 -0.02 -8.47
C ILE A 36 14.48 -1.47 -8.12
N LEU A 37 15.50 -2.31 -8.08
CA LEU A 37 15.36 -3.70 -7.62
C LEU A 37 15.55 -3.77 -6.10
N VAL A 38 14.46 -4.05 -5.38
CA VAL A 38 14.49 -4.32 -3.95
C VAL A 38 14.40 -5.83 -3.72
N SER A 39 15.44 -6.41 -3.13
CA SER A 39 15.40 -7.82 -2.73
C SER A 39 14.43 -8.00 -1.56
N THR A 40 13.40 -8.82 -1.77
CA THR A 40 12.44 -9.18 -0.71
C THR A 40 13.18 -9.73 0.51
N LYS A 41 14.14 -10.65 0.31
CA LYS A 41 14.96 -11.20 1.39
C LYS A 41 15.65 -10.10 2.20
N TRP A 42 16.31 -9.16 1.51
CA TRP A 42 17.00 -8.05 2.16
C TRP A 42 16.03 -7.15 2.96
N ALA A 43 14.86 -6.82 2.40
CA ALA A 43 13.87 -5.97 3.07
C ALA A 43 13.38 -6.62 4.38
N TYR A 44 13.08 -7.92 4.35
CA TYR A 44 12.68 -8.67 5.54
C TYR A 44 13.81 -8.79 6.57
N GLU A 45 15.03 -9.15 6.15
CA GLU A 45 16.18 -9.26 7.07
C GLU A 45 16.52 -7.93 7.74
N THR A 46 16.46 -6.84 6.98
CA THR A 46 16.73 -5.48 7.50
C THR A 46 15.63 -5.05 8.47
N PHE A 47 14.36 -5.30 8.13
CA PHE A 47 13.24 -5.03 9.02
C PHE A 47 13.36 -5.81 10.34
N SER A 48 13.62 -7.12 10.29
CA SER A 48 13.84 -7.95 11.47
C SER A 48 14.98 -7.42 12.34
N SER A 49 16.11 -7.08 11.72
CA SER A 49 17.28 -6.54 12.42
C SER A 49 17.00 -5.18 13.06
N ALA A 50 16.24 -4.30 12.39
CA ALA A 50 15.83 -3.01 12.92
C ALA A 50 14.86 -3.16 14.11
N ALA A 51 13.88 -4.06 13.97
CA ALA A 51 12.92 -4.36 15.03
C ALA A 51 13.58 -4.95 16.28
N GLU A 52 14.56 -5.84 16.11
CA GLU A 52 15.36 -6.38 17.21
C GLU A 52 16.18 -5.29 17.93
N LYS A 53 16.85 -4.40 17.19
CA LYS A 53 17.59 -3.27 17.78
C LYS A 53 16.69 -2.34 18.60
N ILE A 54 15.48 -2.06 18.10
CA ILE A 54 14.49 -1.26 18.83
C ILE A 54 14.05 -1.99 20.11
N ALA A 55 13.85 -3.31 20.06
CA ALA A 55 13.44 -4.10 21.22
C ALA A 55 14.54 -4.35 22.25
N LEU A 56 15.81 -4.18 21.87
CA LEU A 56 16.95 -4.24 22.77
C LEU A 56 17.22 -2.89 23.46
N THR A 57 16.78 -1.78 22.87
CA THR A 57 17.01 -0.41 23.38
C THR A 57 15.80 0.15 24.13
N ALA A 58 14.58 -0.18 23.71
CA ALA A 58 13.40 -0.07 24.52
C ALA A 58 13.20 -1.41 25.23
N ASN A 59 13.03 -1.44 26.56
CA ASN A 59 12.68 -2.64 27.33
C ASN A 59 11.24 -3.11 27.03
N GLN A 60 10.84 -3.06 25.77
CA GLN A 60 9.52 -3.27 25.19
C GLN A 60 9.69 -4.19 23.99
N LYS A 61 9.02 -5.34 24.05
CA LYS A 61 8.99 -6.36 23.00
C LYS A 61 8.83 -5.72 21.63
N ALA A 62 9.71 -6.07 20.69
CA ALA A 62 9.66 -5.69 19.28
C ALA A 62 8.21 -5.76 18.80
N PHE A 63 7.69 -4.62 18.35
CA PHE A 63 6.39 -4.53 17.70
C PHE A 63 6.44 -5.26 16.35
N ILE A 64 6.33 -6.58 16.37
CA ILE A 64 5.64 -7.30 15.29
C ILE A 64 4.17 -7.07 15.60
N LEU A 65 3.57 -6.07 14.94
CA LEU A 65 2.19 -5.61 15.07
C LEU A 65 1.83 -4.87 16.37
N PRO A 66 1.60 -3.55 16.33
CA PRO A 66 0.36 -3.00 16.84
C PRO A 66 -0.67 -3.13 15.72
N CYS A 67 -1.25 -4.32 15.54
CA CYS A 67 -2.71 -4.29 15.51
C CYS A 67 -3.03 -3.78 16.91
N SER A 68 -3.31 -2.48 17.00
CA SER A 68 -3.57 -1.82 18.27
C SER A 68 -4.49 -2.74 19.08
N LYS A 69 -4.06 -3.12 20.28
CA LYS A 69 -4.96 -3.78 21.24
C LYS A 69 -6.19 -2.90 21.55
N ASN A 70 -6.19 -1.66 21.06
CA ASN A 70 -7.30 -0.72 21.07
C ASN A 70 -7.96 -0.46 19.70
N SER A 71 -7.45 -1.00 18.59
CA SER A 71 -8.22 -1.05 17.33
C SER A 71 -9.12 -2.27 17.34
N ARG A 72 -10.14 -2.23 18.22
CA ARG A 72 -11.42 -2.90 17.95
C ARG A 72 -12.15 -2.22 16.78
N GLN A 73 -11.44 -1.81 15.73
CA GLN A 73 -12.10 -1.75 14.45
C GLN A 73 -12.30 -3.21 14.09
N LYS A 74 -13.49 -3.71 14.44
CA LYS A 74 -14.08 -4.84 13.74
C LYS A 74 -13.78 -4.56 12.27
N PHE A 75 -12.96 -5.41 11.63
CA PHE A 75 -13.00 -5.50 10.17
C PHE A 75 -14.48 -5.49 9.80
N PRO A 76 -14.93 -4.70 8.81
CA PRO A 76 -16.32 -4.73 8.38
C PRO A 76 -16.65 -6.13 7.89
N LEU A 77 -17.00 -6.99 8.84
CA LEU A 77 -17.54 -8.31 8.65
C LEU A 77 -19.00 -8.02 8.37
N GLU A 78 -19.34 -8.10 7.09
CA GLU A 78 -20.69 -8.01 6.55
C GLU A 78 -21.27 -6.59 6.47
N GLY A 79 -21.59 -6.20 5.23
CA GLY A 79 -22.26 -4.95 4.90
C GLY A 79 -21.58 -4.23 3.74
N ASP A 80 -22.39 -3.58 2.92
CA ASP A 80 -22.06 -2.80 1.71
C ASP A 80 -21.25 -1.52 2.05
N GLN A 81 -20.38 -1.59 3.05
CA GLN A 81 -19.57 -0.47 3.49
C GLN A 81 -18.41 -0.30 2.51
N LYS A 82 -18.48 0.80 1.76
CA LYS A 82 -17.37 1.31 0.94
C LYS A 82 -16.09 1.30 1.77
N LEU A 83 -15.02 0.71 1.24
CA LEU A 83 -13.73 0.63 1.91
C LEU A 83 -13.17 2.05 2.04
N ARG A 84 -13.26 2.63 3.24
CA ARG A 84 -12.55 3.86 3.59
C ARG A 84 -11.08 3.49 3.75
N ILE A 85 -10.20 4.24 3.08
CA ILE A 85 -8.75 4.11 3.29
C ILE A 85 -8.50 4.44 4.76
N PRO A 86 -8.01 3.50 5.59
CA PRO A 86 -7.72 3.80 6.99
C PRO A 86 -6.61 4.84 7.06
N ASP A 87 -6.72 5.78 8.00
CA ASP A 87 -5.66 6.77 8.27
C ASP A 87 -4.33 6.08 8.65
N ASP A 88 -4.42 4.84 9.16
CA ASP A 88 -3.29 4.00 9.57
C ASP A 88 -2.77 3.05 8.47
N LEU A 89 -3.05 3.34 7.20
CA LEU A 89 -2.54 2.54 6.09
C LEU A 89 -1.00 2.57 6.11
N LYS A 90 -0.39 1.45 6.53
CA LYS A 90 1.05 1.34 6.75
C LYS A 90 1.60 0.06 6.14
N ASN A 91 2.77 0.17 5.53
CA ASN A 91 3.59 -0.96 5.14
C ASN A 91 4.85 -1.00 6.03
N ASP A 92 5.01 -2.05 6.83
CA ASP A 92 6.11 -2.17 7.78
C ASP A 92 7.50 -2.25 7.10
N LEU A 93 7.57 -2.74 5.86
CA LEU A 93 8.81 -2.78 5.08
C LEU A 93 9.16 -1.43 4.46
N GLU A 94 8.21 -0.50 4.38
CA GLU A 94 8.40 0.80 3.73
C GLU A 94 9.49 1.61 4.42
N GLN A 95 9.51 1.64 5.75
CA GLN A 95 10.50 2.42 6.50
C GLN A 95 11.93 2.00 6.14
N VAL A 96 12.27 0.71 6.28
CA VAL A 96 13.63 0.23 6.00
C VAL A 96 13.98 0.34 4.51
N THR A 97 12.98 0.25 3.63
CA THR A 97 13.20 0.35 2.19
C THR A 97 13.41 1.80 1.77
N ALA A 98 12.66 2.75 2.33
CA ALA A 98 12.79 4.19 2.10
C ALA A 98 14.07 4.77 2.69
N GLU A 99 14.54 4.26 3.84
CA GLU A 99 15.85 4.62 4.41
C GLU A 99 16.99 4.31 3.43
N ARG A 100 16.91 3.18 2.71
CA ARG A 100 17.89 2.82 1.68
C ARG A 100 17.65 3.52 0.35
N TYR A 101 16.38 3.71 -0.03
CA TYR A 101 15.97 4.27 -1.31
C TYR A 101 14.99 5.45 -1.08
N PRO A 102 15.51 6.67 -0.82
CA PRO A 102 14.70 7.83 -0.47
C PRO A 102 13.62 8.19 -1.48
N VAL A 103 13.83 7.85 -2.77
CA VAL A 103 12.85 8.05 -3.85
C VAL A 103 11.47 7.43 -3.54
N ILE A 104 11.41 6.38 -2.71
CA ILE A 104 10.14 5.76 -2.29
C ILE A 104 9.33 6.73 -1.44
N GLN A 105 9.97 7.37 -0.47
CA GLN A 105 9.33 8.38 0.39
C GLN A 105 9.00 9.64 -0.42
N GLU A 106 9.91 10.09 -1.29
CA GLU A 106 9.65 11.22 -2.19
C GLU A 106 8.42 10.99 -3.09
N LEU A 107 8.28 9.79 -3.66
CA LEU A 107 7.12 9.43 -4.49
C LEU A 107 5.83 9.41 -3.68
N LYS A 108 5.86 8.83 -2.47
CA LYS A 108 4.71 8.81 -1.57
C LYS A 108 4.26 10.22 -1.21
N ASP A 109 5.19 11.07 -0.79
CA ASP A 109 4.89 12.46 -0.43
C ASP A 109 4.41 13.27 -1.62
N TYR A 110 4.98 13.03 -2.80
CA TYR A 110 4.51 13.64 -4.05
C TYR A 110 3.07 13.25 -4.35
N LEU A 111 2.71 11.97 -4.28
CA LEU A 111 1.35 11.51 -4.57
C LEU A 111 0.34 12.11 -3.58
N LEU A 112 0.65 12.12 -2.28
CA LEU A 112 -0.20 12.71 -1.25
C LEU A 112 -0.39 14.22 -1.46
N SER A 113 0.71 14.94 -1.72
CA SER A 113 0.67 16.39 -1.96
C SER A 113 -0.09 16.78 -3.23
N ASN A 114 -0.23 15.85 -4.18
CA ASN A 114 -0.98 16.04 -5.42
C ASN A 114 -2.37 15.37 -5.40
N GLY A 115 -2.96 15.17 -4.23
CA GLY A 115 -4.38 14.81 -4.10
C GLY A 115 -4.69 13.32 -4.05
N ALA A 116 -3.68 12.45 -3.81
CA ALA A 116 -3.96 11.08 -3.42
C ALA A 116 -4.60 11.06 -2.02
N ALA A 117 -5.69 10.30 -1.87
CA ALA A 117 -6.34 10.04 -0.59
C ALA A 117 -5.51 9.09 0.32
N GLY A 118 -4.60 8.33 -0.28
CA GLY A 118 -3.60 7.52 0.42
C GLY A 118 -2.53 7.07 -0.56
N ALA A 119 -1.29 6.92 -0.08
CA ALA A 119 -0.17 6.44 -0.88
C ALA A 119 0.78 5.58 -0.06
N MET A 120 1.30 4.52 -0.68
CA MET A 120 2.23 3.58 -0.04
C MET A 120 3.06 2.80 -1.05
N MET A 121 4.15 2.22 -0.57
CA MET A 121 4.88 1.15 -1.25
C MET A 121 4.06 -0.16 -1.27
N SER A 122 4.04 -0.86 -2.40
CA SER A 122 3.43 -2.18 -2.54
C SER A 122 4.43 -3.30 -2.20
N GLY A 123 4.09 -4.16 -1.24
CA GLY A 123 4.92 -5.30 -0.83
C GLY A 123 6.30 -4.86 -0.32
N SER A 124 7.37 -5.53 -0.77
CA SER A 124 8.76 -5.10 -0.48
C SER A 124 9.27 -3.99 -1.40
N GLY A 125 8.42 -3.43 -2.28
CA GLY A 125 8.82 -2.37 -3.22
C GLY A 125 9.46 -2.86 -4.52
N SER A 126 9.91 -1.95 -5.38
CA SER A 126 9.96 -0.48 -5.20
C SER A 126 8.72 0.27 -5.67
N THR A 127 7.67 -0.42 -6.12
CA THR A 127 6.49 0.25 -6.68
C THR A 127 5.74 0.99 -5.58
N VAL A 128 5.49 2.27 -5.79
CA VAL A 128 4.64 3.13 -4.96
C VAL A 128 3.31 3.32 -5.67
N PHE A 129 2.21 3.22 -4.93
CA PHE A 129 0.88 3.45 -5.44
C PHE A 129 0.19 4.60 -4.70
N GLY A 130 -0.67 5.32 -5.41
CA GLY A 130 -1.56 6.35 -4.86
C GLY A 130 -3.02 6.05 -5.21
N LEU A 131 -3.91 6.24 -4.25
CA LEU A 131 -5.35 6.08 -4.40
C LEU A 131 -6.01 7.45 -4.61
N PHE A 132 -6.70 7.63 -5.72
CA PHE A 132 -7.36 8.88 -6.08
C PHE A 132 -8.86 8.65 -6.23
N HIS A 133 -9.70 9.48 -5.61
CA HIS A 133 -11.15 9.37 -5.76
C HIS A 133 -11.57 9.54 -7.23
N ARG A 134 -12.43 8.65 -7.73
CA ARG A 134 -12.90 8.63 -9.12
C ARG A 134 -13.73 9.88 -9.47
N GLU A 135 -14.51 10.36 -8.51
CA GLU A 135 -15.49 11.45 -8.70
C GLU A 135 -14.89 12.86 -8.61
N ALA A 136 -13.60 13.00 -8.28
CA ALA A 136 -12.96 14.32 -8.22
C ALA A 136 -12.84 14.93 -9.63
N GLU A 137 -13.56 16.02 -9.90
CA GLU A 137 -13.52 16.76 -11.17
C GLU A 137 -12.07 17.19 -11.52
N GLY A 138 -11.61 16.94 -12.75
CA GLY A 138 -10.27 17.31 -13.23
C GLY A 138 -9.15 16.43 -12.68
N THR A 139 -9.27 15.11 -12.87
CA THR A 139 -8.65 14.08 -12.04
C THR A 139 -7.15 14.28 -11.78
N ALA A 140 -6.82 14.65 -10.53
CA ALA A 140 -5.44 14.79 -10.06
C ALA A 140 -4.57 13.55 -10.37
N ALA A 141 -5.20 12.37 -10.44
CA ALA A 141 -4.60 11.13 -10.88
C ALA A 141 -4.02 11.19 -12.31
N GLU A 142 -4.77 11.75 -13.27
CA GLU A 142 -4.31 11.89 -14.66
C GLU A 142 -3.20 12.94 -14.80
N GLN A 143 -3.26 14.01 -14.00
CA GLN A 143 -2.20 15.01 -13.96
C GLN A 143 -0.90 14.40 -13.40
N CYS A 144 -0.98 13.71 -12.26
CA CYS A 144 0.15 12.97 -11.69
C CYS A 144 0.70 11.94 -12.66
N HIS A 145 -0.17 11.17 -13.31
CA HIS A 145 0.20 10.16 -14.30
C HIS A 145 1.02 10.78 -15.43
N ARG A 146 0.54 11.87 -16.03
CA ARG A 146 1.23 12.58 -17.12
C ARG A 146 2.59 13.13 -16.70
N LEU A 147 2.69 13.74 -15.51
CA LEU A 147 3.94 14.32 -15.02
C LEU A 147 4.97 13.24 -14.67
N LEU A 148 4.52 12.16 -14.04
CA LEU A 148 5.42 11.07 -13.63
C LEU A 148 5.88 10.22 -14.82
N GLN A 149 5.09 10.10 -15.89
CA GLN A 149 5.51 9.48 -17.15
C GLN A 149 6.69 10.19 -17.82
N GLN A 150 6.94 11.46 -17.51
CA GLN A 150 8.12 12.17 -18.02
C GLN A 150 9.40 11.79 -17.24
N LYS A 151 9.25 11.23 -16.03
CA LYS A 151 10.37 10.93 -15.12
C LYS A 151 10.65 9.43 -14.99
N TYR A 152 9.63 8.58 -15.15
CA TYR A 152 9.74 7.14 -14.95
C TYR A 152 9.11 6.37 -16.10
N ASP A 153 9.74 5.26 -16.50
CA ASP A 153 9.28 4.43 -17.61
C ASP A 153 8.03 3.59 -17.26
N GLN A 154 7.84 3.29 -15.98
CA GLN A 154 6.81 2.38 -15.48
C GLN A 154 5.79 3.14 -14.63
N VAL A 155 4.83 3.76 -15.31
CA VAL A 155 3.77 4.56 -14.67
C VAL A 155 2.41 4.21 -15.26
N TYR A 156 1.52 3.69 -14.42
CA TYR A 156 0.25 3.12 -14.86
C TYR A 156 -0.91 3.67 -14.04
N LEU A 157 -1.89 4.26 -14.72
CA LEU A 157 -3.16 4.65 -14.12
C LEU A 157 -4.21 3.57 -14.43
N ILE A 158 -4.75 2.93 -13.39
CA ILE A 158 -5.65 1.78 -13.53
C ILE A 158 -6.94 1.97 -12.73
N SER A 159 -7.96 1.20 -13.10
CA SER A 159 -9.16 1.00 -12.29
C SER A 159 -9.14 -0.40 -11.69
N PRO A 160 -9.45 -0.56 -10.39
CA PRO A 160 -9.60 -1.89 -9.79
C PRO A 160 -10.80 -2.62 -10.40
N LEU A 161 -10.72 -3.95 -10.41
CA LEU A 161 -11.83 -4.80 -10.85
C LEU A 161 -12.99 -4.66 -9.86
N THR A 162 -14.20 -4.47 -10.40
CA THR A 162 -15.43 -4.32 -9.61
C THR A 162 -16.28 -5.58 -9.59
N GLU A 163 -16.12 -6.46 -10.60
CA GLU A 163 -16.87 -7.70 -10.75
C GLU A 163 -15.92 -8.87 -11.05
N LYS A 164 -16.38 -10.10 -10.83
CA LYS A 164 -15.63 -11.30 -11.22
C LYS A 164 -15.47 -11.32 -12.75
N THR A 165 -14.27 -11.61 -13.23
CA THR A 165 -14.10 -12.11 -14.59
C THR A 165 -14.63 -13.55 -14.60
N LYS A 166 -15.75 -13.79 -15.29
CA LYS A 166 -16.33 -15.13 -15.46
C LYS A 166 -15.39 -16.04 -16.26
#